data_AF-A0A165XYL9-F1
#
_entry.id   AF-A0A165XYL9-F1
#
_cell.length_a   1.000
_cell.length_b   1.000
_cell.length_c   1.000
_cell.angle_alpha   90.00
_cell.angle_beta   90.00
_cell.angle_gamma   90.00
#
_symmetry.space_group_name_H-M   'P 1'
#
loop_
_entity.id
_entity.type
_entity.pdbx_description
1 polymer ?
#
loop_
_entity_poly.entity_id
_entity_poly.type
_entity_poly.pdbx_seq_one_letter_code
_entity_poly.pdbx_strand_id
1 'polypeptide(L)'
;MMPLAADVNANLLRSLKVVQSIGEAVPHGGILKAVAGIGITILETADRVRQNKEECADIARRAAEHISMLKRLDEDEGLSDDLIGRLERYHGVLKEILEKVERLGTGPSWKRTLRSSSVQDETKDCLNRLNEAYQISRRRSQQTTSSRP
;
A
#
# COMPACT_ATOMS: atom_id res chain seq x y z
N MET A 1 5.64 28.14 -2.66
CA MET A 1 4.56 27.76 -1.73
C MET A 1 3.81 26.61 -2.39
N MET A 2 3.98 25.36 -1.92
CA MET A 2 3.34 24.17 -2.52
C MET A 2 2.30 23.60 -1.54
N PRO A 3 1.06 24.10 -1.54
CA PRO A 3 -0.03 23.55 -0.71
C PRO A 3 -0.57 22.20 -1.23
N LEU A 4 -0.46 21.96 -2.54
CA LEU A 4 -1.04 20.78 -3.21
C LEU A 4 -0.59 19.43 -2.64
N ALA A 5 0.69 19.28 -2.26
CA ALA A 5 1.20 18.01 -1.75
C ALA A 5 0.64 17.67 -0.35
N ALA A 6 0.48 18.69 0.51
CA ALA A 6 -0.10 18.52 1.84
C ALA A 6 -1.60 18.18 1.76
N ASP A 7 -2.32 18.84 0.85
CA ASP A 7 -3.75 18.56 0.60
C ASP A 7 -3.96 17.13 0.07
N VAL A 8 -3.08 16.65 -0.83
CA VAL A 8 -3.13 15.28 -1.36
C VAL A 8 -2.87 14.26 -0.26
N ASN A 9 -1.84 14.44 0.57
CA ASN A 9 -1.56 13.52 1.68
C ASN A 9 -2.69 13.49 2.71
N ALA A 10 -3.29 14.63 3.04
CA ALA A 10 -4.44 14.69 3.94
C ALA A 10 -5.66 13.94 3.37
N ASN A 11 -5.90 14.06 2.06
CA ASN A 11 -6.98 13.34 1.37
C ASN A 11 -6.74 11.83 1.31
N LEU A 12 -5.48 11.41 1.08
CA LEU A 12 -5.09 10.00 1.12
C LEU A 12 -5.26 9.42 2.52
N LEU A 13 -4.76 10.11 3.54
CA LEU A 13 -4.92 9.71 4.95
C LEU A 13 -6.41 9.56 5.31
N ARG A 14 -7.25 10.51 4.91
CA ARG A 14 -8.71 10.41 5.11
C ARG A 14 -9.29 9.18 4.42
N SER A 15 -8.87 8.90 3.18
CA SER A 15 -9.33 7.74 2.42
C SER A 15 -8.92 6.42 3.09
N LEU A 16 -7.70 6.34 3.62
CA LEU A 16 -7.26 5.15 4.36
C LEU A 16 -8.02 4.95 5.66
N LYS A 17 -8.34 6.02 6.38
CA LYS A 17 -9.19 5.95 7.58
C LYS A 17 -10.58 5.40 7.26
N VAL A 18 -11.16 5.75 6.11
CA VAL A 18 -12.43 5.15 5.66
C VAL A 18 -12.27 3.64 5.47
N VAL A 19 -11.24 3.18 4.76
CA VAL A 19 -10.98 1.74 4.57
C VAL A 19 -10.78 1.02 5.92
N GLN A 20 -10.09 1.68 6.85
CA GLN A 20 -9.90 1.16 8.21
C GLN A 20 -11.23 0.97 8.93
N SER A 21 -12.12 1.96 8.88
CA SER A 21 -13.46 1.89 9.47
C SER A 21 -14.33 0.82 8.82
N ILE A 22 -14.25 0.62 7.50
CA ILE A 22 -14.92 -0.49 6.82
C ILE A 22 -14.44 -1.84 7.36
N GLY A 23 -13.12 -2.01 7.49
CA GLY A 23 -12.54 -3.23 8.06
C GLY A 23 -12.93 -3.50 9.52
N GLU A 24 -13.31 -2.46 10.27
CA GLU A 24 -13.85 -2.60 11.63
C GLU A 24 -15.32 -3.02 11.67
N ALA A 25 -16.10 -2.58 10.68
CA ALA A 25 -17.54 -2.83 10.62
C ALA A 25 -17.89 -4.20 9.99
N VAL A 26 -17.04 -4.73 9.12
CA VAL A 26 -17.32 -5.96 8.36
C VAL A 26 -16.82 -7.21 9.10
N PRO A 27 -17.61 -8.30 9.19
CA PRO A 27 -17.15 -9.59 9.69
C PRO A 27 -15.92 -10.11 8.93
N HIS A 28 -14.90 -10.56 9.65
CA HIS A 28 -13.59 -10.95 9.07
C HIS A 28 -12.84 -9.78 8.37
N GLY A 29 -13.29 -8.54 8.53
CA GLY A 29 -12.67 -7.32 8.00
C GLY A 29 -11.35 -6.91 8.65
N GLY A 30 -10.90 -7.65 9.67
CA GLY A 30 -9.65 -7.36 10.40
C GLY A 30 -8.43 -7.24 9.50
N ILE A 31 -8.37 -8.00 8.40
CA ILE A 31 -7.29 -7.87 7.43
C ILE A 31 -7.35 -6.56 6.63
N LEU A 32 -8.55 -6.09 6.27
CA LEU A 32 -8.74 -4.81 5.59
C LEU A 32 -8.34 -3.64 6.50
N LYS A 33 -8.70 -3.73 7.79
CA LYS A 33 -8.24 -2.80 8.82
C LYS A 33 -6.70 -2.79 8.92
N ALA A 34 -6.06 -3.96 8.92
CA ALA A 34 -4.60 -4.06 9.00
C ALA A 34 -3.91 -3.46 7.77
N VAL A 35 -4.43 -3.74 6.57
CA VAL A 35 -3.95 -3.16 5.30
C VAL A 35 -4.07 -1.63 5.30
N ALA A 36 -5.20 -1.08 5.76
CA ALA A 36 -5.35 0.37 5.91
C ALA A 36 -4.36 0.95 6.94
N GLY A 37 -4.22 0.28 8.08
CA GLY A 37 -3.29 0.68 9.15
C GLY A 37 -1.85 0.77 8.67
N ILE A 38 -1.34 -0.25 7.96
CA ILE A 38 0.03 -0.22 7.45
C ILE A 38 0.23 0.90 6.40
N GLY A 39 -0.78 1.16 5.56
CA GLY A 39 -0.74 2.28 4.60
C GLY A 39 -0.63 3.65 5.28
N ILE A 40 -1.32 3.84 6.41
CA ILE A 40 -1.21 5.05 7.24
C ILE A 40 0.20 5.16 7.80
N THR A 41 0.74 4.07 8.37
CA THR A 41 2.12 4.05 8.89
C THR A 41 3.14 4.39 7.81
N ILE A 42 2.99 3.88 6.59
CA ILE A 42 3.89 4.20 5.47
C ILE A 42 3.84 5.71 5.14
N LEU A 43 2.65 6.32 5.07
CA LEU A 43 2.51 7.77 4.85
C LEU A 43 3.18 8.58 5.95
N GLU A 44 2.95 8.23 7.21
CA GLU A 44 3.52 8.93 8.36
C GLU A 44 5.05 8.77 8.43
N THR A 45 5.57 7.58 8.13
CA THR A 45 7.00 7.34 8.06
C THR A 45 7.63 8.17 6.96
N ALA A 46 7.06 8.17 5.74
CA ALA A 46 7.54 8.94 4.61
C ALA A 46 7.57 10.45 4.87
N ASP A 47 6.64 10.99 5.66
CA ASP A 47 6.63 12.41 6.04
C ASP A 47 7.75 12.76 7.05
N ARG A 48 8.19 11.77 7.85
CA ARG A 48 9.20 11.95 8.91
C ARG A 48 10.63 11.65 8.47
N VAL A 49 10.84 11.08 7.27
CA VAL A 49 12.19 10.70 6.80
C VAL A 49 13.08 11.92 6.59
N ARG A 50 14.38 11.74 6.81
CA ARG A 50 15.39 12.81 6.66
C ARG A 50 16.05 12.80 5.28
N GLN A 51 16.04 11.67 4.58
CA GLN A 51 16.66 11.47 3.26
C GLN A 51 15.66 10.85 2.28
N ASN A 52 15.94 11.00 0.98
CA ASN A 52 15.15 10.43 -0.12
C ASN A 52 13.64 10.75 0.00
N LYS A 53 13.34 12.00 0.37
CA LYS A 53 11.98 12.44 0.72
C LYS A 53 11.01 12.28 -0.44
N GLU A 54 11.47 12.58 -1.66
CA GLU A 54 10.63 12.50 -2.85
C GLU A 54 10.29 11.06 -3.19
N GLU A 55 11.28 10.16 -3.11
CA GLU A 55 11.10 8.74 -3.37
C GLU A 55 10.24 8.06 -2.31
N CYS A 56 10.51 8.33 -1.02
CA CYS A 56 9.66 7.86 0.07
C CYS A 56 8.22 8.37 -0.05
N ALA A 57 8.04 9.64 -0.46
CA ALA A 57 6.71 10.21 -0.69
C ALA A 57 6.00 9.57 -1.90
N ASP A 58 6.70 9.27 -3.01
CA ASP A 58 6.08 8.60 -4.16
C ASP A 58 5.63 7.17 -3.81
N ILE A 59 6.48 6.41 -3.10
CA ILE A 59 6.15 5.07 -2.62
C ILE A 59 4.92 5.12 -1.72
N ALA A 60 4.92 6.01 -0.73
CA ALA A 60 3.83 6.13 0.23
C ALA A 60 2.52 6.58 -0.42
N ARG A 61 2.58 7.55 -1.34
CA ARG A 61 1.43 7.98 -2.13
C ARG A 61 0.83 6.82 -2.90
N ARG A 62 1.64 6.06 -3.65
CA ARG A 62 1.15 4.95 -4.48
C ARG A 62 0.61 3.79 -3.63
N ALA A 63 1.21 3.53 -2.47
CA ALA A 63 0.67 2.59 -1.49
C ALA A 63 -0.74 3.01 -1.05
N ALA A 64 -0.89 4.28 -0.64
CA ALA A 64 -2.15 4.82 -0.16
C ALA A 64 -3.23 4.85 -1.26
N GLU A 65 -2.87 5.20 -2.49
CA GLU A 65 -3.77 5.17 -3.64
C GLU A 65 -4.31 3.76 -3.90
N HIS A 66 -3.45 2.73 -3.92
CA HIS A 66 -3.88 1.33 -4.10
C HIS A 66 -4.82 0.87 -2.99
N ILE A 67 -4.46 1.15 -1.73
CA ILE A 67 -5.30 0.77 -0.59
C ILE A 67 -6.63 1.52 -0.62
N SER A 68 -6.65 2.80 -1.03
CA SER A 68 -7.88 3.59 -1.11
C SER A 68 -8.91 3.02 -2.08
N MET A 69 -8.50 2.20 -3.05
CA MET A 69 -9.43 1.53 -3.97
C MET A 69 -10.18 0.38 -3.31
N LEU A 70 -9.70 -0.13 -2.17
CA LEU A 70 -10.36 -1.20 -1.40
C LEU A 70 -11.64 -0.72 -0.70
N LYS A 71 -11.89 0.60 -0.62
CA LYS A 71 -13.19 1.14 -0.15
C LYS A 71 -14.38 0.76 -1.04
N ARG A 72 -14.12 0.18 -2.21
CA ARG A 72 -15.13 -0.31 -3.17
C ARG A 72 -15.42 -1.79 -2.99
N LEU A 73 -14.81 -2.44 -2.01
CA LEU A 73 -15.21 -3.79 -1.61
C LEU A 73 -16.63 -3.69 -1.03
N ASP A 74 -17.49 -4.60 -1.45
CA ASP A 74 -18.90 -4.59 -1.09
C ASP A 74 -19.04 -4.86 0.41
N GLU A 75 -19.67 -3.94 1.14
CA GLU A 75 -19.81 -4.01 2.60
C GLU A 75 -20.86 -5.06 3.01
N ASP A 76 -21.76 -5.43 2.10
CA ASP A 76 -22.95 -6.24 2.39
C ASP A 76 -22.73 -7.77 2.34
N GLU A 77 -21.66 -8.26 1.69
CA GLU A 77 -21.44 -9.72 1.51
C GLU A 77 -20.31 -10.32 2.35
N GLY A 78 -19.60 -9.51 3.14
CA GLY A 78 -18.42 -9.97 3.87
C GLY A 78 -17.25 -10.33 2.93
N LEU A 79 -16.06 -10.53 3.50
CA LEU A 79 -14.88 -10.90 2.71
C LEU A 79 -14.83 -12.42 2.50
N SER A 80 -14.73 -12.87 1.24
CA SER A 80 -14.52 -14.28 0.94
C SER A 80 -13.12 -14.76 1.39
N ASP A 81 -12.97 -16.04 1.73
CA ASP A 81 -11.69 -16.61 2.15
C ASP A 81 -10.56 -16.41 1.12
N ASP A 82 -10.88 -16.48 -0.18
CA ASP A 82 -9.93 -16.17 -1.26
C ASP A 82 -9.45 -14.71 -1.17
N LEU A 83 -10.39 -13.77 -1.00
CA LEU A 83 -10.08 -12.35 -0.88
C LEU A 83 -9.27 -12.07 0.38
N ILE A 84 -9.60 -12.72 1.51
CA ILE A 84 -8.83 -12.63 2.75
C ILE A 84 -7.39 -13.07 2.52
N GLY A 85 -7.16 -14.27 1.96
CA GLY A 85 -5.81 -14.77 1.70
C GLY A 85 -5.01 -13.88 0.73
N ARG A 86 -5.68 -13.19 -0.20
CA ARG A 86 -5.05 -12.22 -1.10
C ARG A 86 -4.72 -10.91 -0.39
N LEU A 87 -5.57 -10.43 0.50
CA LEU A 87 -5.31 -9.27 1.33
C LEU A 87 -4.19 -9.54 2.35
N GLU A 88 -4.06 -10.76 2.87
CA GLU A 88 -2.94 -11.17 3.72
C GLU A 88 -1.61 -11.12 2.99
N ARG A 89 -1.55 -11.65 1.76
CA ARG A 89 -0.34 -11.53 0.93
C ARG A 89 -0.02 -10.07 0.61
N TYR A 90 -1.03 -9.27 0.30
CA TYR A 90 -0.85 -7.84 0.04
C TYR A 90 -0.33 -7.09 1.28
N HIS A 91 -0.88 -7.40 2.46
CA HIS A 91 -0.42 -6.87 3.74
C HIS A 91 1.05 -7.24 4.01
N GLY A 92 1.48 -8.46 3.68
CA GLY A 92 2.88 -8.87 3.76
C GLY A 92 3.80 -7.99 2.90
N VAL A 93 3.42 -7.75 1.64
CA VAL A 93 4.16 -6.85 0.74
C VAL A 93 4.24 -5.42 1.29
N LEU A 94 3.14 -4.91 1.87
CA LEU A 94 3.13 -3.57 2.47
C LEU A 94 4.07 -3.46 3.67
N LYS A 95 4.24 -4.51 4.47
CA LYS A 95 5.24 -4.52 5.55
C LYS A 95 6.66 -4.44 5.03
N GLU A 96 6.98 -5.22 4.00
CA GLU A 96 8.30 -5.15 3.36
C GLU A 96 8.57 -3.74 2.78
N ILE A 97 7.53 -3.10 2.23
CA ILE A 97 7.64 -1.73 1.72
C ILE A 97 7.87 -0.74 2.86
N LEU A 98 7.19 -0.88 4.00
CA LEU A 98 7.44 -0.04 5.17
C LEU A 98 8.90 -0.14 5.62
N GLU A 99 9.44 -1.36 5.75
CA GLU A 99 10.85 -1.56 6.13
C GLU A 99 11.80 -0.89 5.13
N LYS A 100 11.51 -0.97 3.83
CA LYS A 100 12.30 -0.29 2.80
C LYS A 100 12.21 1.24 2.90
N VAL A 101 11.03 1.80 3.13
CA VAL A 101 10.85 3.25 3.34
C VAL A 101 11.64 3.72 4.58
N GLU A 102 11.61 2.95 5.67
CA GLU A 102 12.41 3.25 6.87
C GLU A 102 13.92 3.24 6.57
N ARG A 103 14.40 2.24 5.83
CA ARG A 103 15.82 2.13 5.44
C ARG A 103 16.26 3.26 4.50
N LEU A 104 15.44 3.55 3.49
CA LEU A 104 15.66 4.68 2.58
C LEU A 104 15.68 6.00 3.34
N GLY A 105 14.85 6.14 4.37
CA GLY A 105 14.75 7.36 5.18
C GLY A 105 15.86 7.58 6.21
N THR A 106 16.60 6.53 6.58
CA THR A 106 17.58 6.54 7.69
C THR A 106 19.03 6.24 7.29
N GLY A 107 19.28 5.73 6.08
CA GLY A 107 20.61 5.25 5.68
C GLY A 107 21.75 6.30 5.72
N PRO A 108 23.02 5.88 5.94
CA PRO A 108 24.15 6.80 5.95
C PRO A 108 24.38 7.46 4.57
N SER A 109 24.87 8.70 4.61
CA SER A 109 25.17 9.61 3.49
C SER A 109 26.33 9.11 2.61
N TRP A 110 26.21 7.97 1.93
CA TRP A 110 27.26 7.49 1.04
C TRP A 110 27.00 7.86 -0.44
N LYS A 111 27.84 8.78 -0.93
CA LYS A 111 28.14 9.20 -2.32
C LYS A 111 26.98 9.28 -3.32
N ARG A 112 26.54 10.54 -3.50
CA ARG A 112 25.43 11.10 -4.28
C ARG A 112 25.34 10.72 -5.78
N THR A 113 26.30 10.01 -6.37
CA THR A 113 26.34 9.74 -7.83
C THR A 113 26.16 8.27 -8.24
N LEU A 114 26.51 7.29 -7.39
CA LEU A 114 26.26 5.87 -7.65
C LEU A 114 24.89 5.39 -7.13
N ARG A 115 24.22 6.23 -6.33
CA ARG A 115 23.04 5.88 -5.53
C ARG A 115 21.70 6.23 -6.19
N SER A 116 21.66 7.20 -7.11
CA SER A 116 20.39 7.60 -7.75
C SER A 116 19.79 6.46 -8.56
N SER A 117 20.61 5.69 -9.30
CA SER A 117 20.10 4.51 -10.01
C SER A 117 19.66 3.43 -9.03
N SER A 118 20.45 3.14 -7.98
CA SER A 118 20.09 2.14 -6.96
C SER A 118 18.79 2.48 -6.22
N VAL A 119 18.61 3.74 -5.80
CA VAL A 119 17.38 4.19 -5.11
C VAL A 119 16.19 4.19 -6.08
N GLN A 120 16.40 4.60 -7.34
CA GLN A 120 15.36 4.52 -8.36
C GLN A 120 14.98 3.07 -8.69
N ASP A 121 15.96 2.16 -8.74
CA ASP A 121 15.75 0.72 -8.97
C ASP A 121 15.01 0.09 -7.79
N GLU A 122 15.39 0.40 -6.55
CA GLU A 122 14.68 -0.03 -5.34
C GLU A 122 13.26 0.53 -5.26
N THR A 123 13.08 1.80 -5.64
CA THR A 123 11.76 2.45 -5.72
C THR A 123 10.91 1.75 -6.78
N LYS A 124 11.46 1.52 -7.97
CA LYS A 124 10.79 0.82 -9.07
C LYS A 124 10.41 -0.61 -8.68
N ASP A 125 11.29 -1.34 -8.00
CA ASP A 125 11.00 -2.66 -7.44
C ASP A 125 9.83 -2.60 -6.46
N CYS A 126 9.85 -1.66 -5.50
CA CYS A 126 8.75 -1.48 -4.55
C CYS A 126 7.43 -1.26 -5.27
N LEU A 127 7.41 -0.34 -6.24
CA LEU A 127 6.21 0.02 -7.00
C LEU A 127 5.70 -1.14 -7.86
N ASN A 128 6.60 -1.91 -8.47
CA ASN A 128 6.24 -3.11 -9.22
C ASN A 128 5.58 -4.14 -8.30
N ARG A 129 6.20 -4.44 -7.15
CA ARG A 129 5.65 -5.39 -6.17
C ARG A 129 4.30 -4.92 -5.61
N LEU A 130 4.16 -3.62 -5.36
CA LEU A 130 2.91 -3.01 -4.91
C LEU A 130 1.80 -3.14 -5.96
N ASN A 131 2.13 -2.90 -7.23
CA ASN A 131 1.20 -3.04 -8.34
C ASN A 131 0.83 -4.51 -8.61
N GLU A 132 1.80 -5.42 -8.62
CA GLU A 132 1.53 -6.85 -8.80
C GLU A 132 0.62 -7.41 -7.70
N ALA A 133 0.94 -7.11 -6.44
CA ALA A 133 0.15 -7.57 -5.32
C ALA A 133 -1.28 -6.98 -5.33
N TYR A 134 -1.42 -5.70 -5.71
CA TYR A 134 -2.73 -5.07 -5.89
C TYR A 134 -3.53 -5.70 -7.04
N GLN A 135 -2.91 -5.97 -8.19
CA GLN A 135 -3.62 -6.64 -9.30
C GLN A 135 -4.03 -8.06 -8.91
N ILE A 136 -3.17 -8.77 -8.18
CA ILE A 136 -3.49 -10.09 -7.63
C ILE A 136 -4.64 -9.99 -6.63
N SER A 137 -4.74 -8.97 -5.78
CA SER A 137 -5.86 -8.79 -4.84
C SER A 137 -7.15 -8.27 -5.47
N ARG A 138 -7.08 -7.73 -6.70
CA ARG A 138 -8.24 -7.22 -7.45
C ARG A 138 -8.88 -8.21 -8.43
N ARG A 139 -8.12 -9.13 -9.05
CA ARG A 139 -8.69 -10.10 -10.02
C ARG A 139 -9.87 -10.89 -9.43
N ARG A 140 -11.07 -10.79 -9.99
CA ARG A 140 -12.15 -11.74 -9.64
C ARG A 140 -11.72 -13.15 -10.04
N SER A 141 -11.96 -14.12 -9.17
CA SER A 141 -11.79 -15.54 -9.48
C SER A 141 -12.79 -15.93 -10.55
N GLN A 142 -12.40 -15.89 -11.83
CA GLN A 142 -13.02 -16.70 -12.87
C GLN A 142 -12.31 -18.06 -12.87
N GLN A 143 -12.63 -18.93 -11.92
CA GLN A 143 -12.23 -20.32 -12.01
C GLN A 143 -13.12 -21.25 -11.18
N THR A 144 -14.41 -21.29 -11.50
CA THR A 144 -15.28 -22.44 -11.17
C THR A 144 -16.45 -22.54 -12.15
N THR A 145 -16.18 -22.73 -13.45
CA THR A 145 -17.10 -23.49 -14.33
C THR A 145 -16.36 -23.96 -15.58
N SER A 146 -15.95 -25.22 -15.60
CA SER A 146 -16.26 -26.06 -16.76
C SER A 146 -16.14 -27.52 -16.35
N SER A 147 -17.32 -28.13 -16.30
CA SER A 147 -17.59 -29.50 -15.92
C SER A 147 -16.98 -30.48 -16.92
N ARG A 148 -16.60 -31.64 -16.38
CA ARG A 148 -16.44 -32.93 -17.09
C ARG A 148 -17.50 -33.16 -18.19
N PRO A 149 -17.12 -33.77 -19.31
CA PRO A 149 -17.79 -34.97 -19.80
C PRO A 149 -17.28 -36.23 -19.10
#